data_AF-A0A843SNJ6-F1
#
_entry.id   AF-A0A843SNJ6-F1
#
_cell.length_a   1.000
_cell.length_b   1.000
_cell.length_c   1.000
_cell.angle_alpha   90.00
_cell.angle_beta   90.00
_cell.angle_gamma   90.00
#
_symmetry.space_group_name_H-M   'P 1'
#
loop_
_entity.id
_entity.type
_entity.pdbx_description
1 polymer ?
#
loop_
_entity_poly.entity_id
_entity_poly.type
_entity_poly.pdbx_seq_one_letter_code
_entity_poly.pdbx_strand_id
1 'polypeptide(L)'
;MAYEASGSERRAELVDVIRRVRNRWRLKLALRGAVIVVAGTLLALLLSASSLEALRFSPAAIISFRVIALLVFATLVGVGLVLPLRRRVTDGQVALYLEECDPSLEAAIMSAVDTSGSSSSSSPSASPHLVEKLVDQAMEKCRAIDDGLAIERAGLRRHLVTLGGVAAAALLLIVLGPAFLRHGLAALLIVSRSAEAASPYKIEVTPGDTRIPRGADQTVKATLQGFTAPDATLMVRLDPAGQFERVPLMPAGEPAAFEGMLFHVEKSADYFVEANGVRSATFKMEVVDLPTVDRLVLEYHFPAYTGLQPRTVDPGGDIAAIKGTEVRLHITPTMATPGGRVLLNENGSIPLTKAADGTLAGNFTVEAQGFYKIELEGPRAEKVNASPQYTIDVL
;
A
#
# COMPACT_ATOMS: atom_id res chain seq x y z
N MET A 1 -42.35 41.59 -48.90
CA MET A 1 -43.24 40.51 -48.43
C MET A 1 -42.62 39.94 -47.17
N ALA A 2 -43.12 40.37 -46.02
CA ALA A 2 -42.65 39.89 -44.72
C ALA A 2 -43.28 38.52 -44.47
N TYR A 3 -42.46 37.51 -44.28
CA TYR A 3 -42.88 36.16 -43.96
C TYR A 3 -43.42 36.19 -42.51
N GLU A 4 -44.74 36.19 -42.34
CA GLU A 4 -45.37 36.01 -41.03
C GLU A 4 -45.05 34.61 -40.53
N ALA A 5 -44.04 34.51 -39.66
CA ALA A 5 -43.73 33.27 -38.95
C ALA A 5 -45.00 32.81 -38.21
N SER A 6 -45.46 31.60 -38.50
CA SER A 6 -46.68 31.04 -37.90
C SER A 6 -46.54 31.04 -36.37
N GLY A 7 -47.60 31.36 -35.63
CA GLY A 7 -47.59 31.38 -34.16
C GLY A 7 -47.10 30.07 -33.49
N SER A 8 -46.99 28.97 -34.24
CA SER A 8 -46.39 27.70 -33.80
C SER A 8 -44.86 27.76 -33.69
N GLU A 9 -44.16 28.41 -34.63
CA GLU A 9 -42.70 28.56 -34.61
C GLU A 9 -42.25 29.47 -33.45
N ARG A 10 -43.02 30.53 -33.20
CA ARG A 10 -42.77 31.47 -32.10
C ARG A 10 -42.96 30.83 -30.72
N ARG A 11 -43.96 29.96 -30.57
CA ARG A 11 -44.14 29.15 -29.35
C ARG A 11 -42.98 28.18 -29.11
N ALA A 12 -42.44 27.58 -30.18
CA ALA A 12 -41.26 26.71 -30.08
C ALA A 12 -40.02 27.50 -29.64
N GLU A 13 -39.81 28.70 -30.18
CA GLU A 13 -38.71 29.60 -29.80
C GLU A 13 -38.77 29.98 -28.31
N LEU A 14 -39.96 30.29 -27.79
CA LEU A 14 -40.18 30.59 -26.37
C LEU A 14 -39.84 29.40 -25.46
N VAL A 15 -40.28 28.19 -25.82
CA VAL A 15 -39.96 26.95 -25.08
C VAL A 15 -38.45 26.68 -25.07
N ASP A 16 -37.76 26.95 -26.17
CA ASP A 16 -36.31 26.79 -26.25
C ASP A 16 -35.53 27.83 -25.43
N VAL A 17 -36.01 29.08 -25.37
CA VAL A 17 -35.46 30.09 -24.44
C VAL A 17 -35.64 29.64 -22.99
N ILE A 18 -36.85 29.21 -22.59
CA ILE A 18 -37.13 28.72 -21.24
C ILE A 18 -36.27 27.49 -20.90
N ARG A 19 -36.08 26.56 -21.85
CA ARG A 19 -35.17 25.41 -21.68
C ARG A 19 -33.72 25.82 -21.50
N ARG A 20 -33.23 26.82 -22.26
CA ARG A 20 -31.87 27.36 -22.12
C ARG A 20 -31.65 27.99 -20.74
N VAL A 21 -32.59 28.81 -20.27
CA VAL A 21 -32.53 29.43 -18.93
C VAL A 21 -32.54 28.37 -17.83
N ARG A 22 -33.43 27.37 -17.95
CA ARG A 22 -33.52 26.25 -17.00
C ARG A 22 -32.23 25.43 -16.93
N ASN A 23 -31.63 25.10 -18.07
CA ASN A 23 -30.37 24.36 -18.13
C ASN A 23 -29.21 25.16 -17.53
N ARG A 24 -29.18 26.49 -17.72
CA ARG A 24 -28.17 27.37 -17.11
C ARG A 24 -28.32 27.49 -15.60
N TRP A 25 -29.56 27.60 -15.10
CA TRP A 25 -29.84 27.59 -13.67
C TRP A 25 -29.40 26.27 -13.02
N ARG A 26 -29.70 25.14 -13.67
CA ARG A 26 -29.21 23.81 -13.25
C ARG A 26 -27.69 23.72 -13.27
N LEU A 27 -27.02 24.29 -14.28
CA LEU A 27 -25.55 24.33 -14.35
C LEU A 27 -24.94 25.14 -13.20
N LYS A 28 -25.55 26.27 -12.82
CA LYS A 28 -25.12 27.10 -11.68
C LYS A 28 -25.24 26.35 -10.35
N LEU A 29 -26.37 25.66 -10.13
CA LEU A 29 -26.58 24.78 -8.98
C LEU A 29 -25.57 23.63 -8.97
N ALA A 30 -25.34 23.00 -10.13
CA ALA A 30 -24.37 21.92 -10.28
C ALA A 30 -22.93 22.38 -9.99
N LEU A 31 -22.52 23.56 -10.47
CA LEU A 31 -21.18 24.09 -10.20
C LEU A 31 -20.98 24.41 -8.72
N ARG A 32 -21.97 25.02 -8.06
CA ARG A 32 -21.91 25.30 -6.62
C ARG A 32 -21.83 23.99 -5.83
N GLY A 33 -22.64 23.00 -6.21
CA GLY A 33 -22.57 21.65 -5.65
C GLY A 33 -21.21 21.00 -5.86
N ALA A 34 -20.65 21.11 -7.06
CA ALA A 34 -19.36 20.53 -7.41
C ALA A 34 -18.21 21.13 -6.58
N VAL A 35 -18.23 22.44 -6.31
CA VAL A 35 -17.26 23.08 -5.41
C VAL A 35 -17.33 22.47 -4.01
N ILE A 36 -18.54 22.29 -3.46
CA ILE A 36 -18.73 21.71 -2.12
C ILE A 36 -18.25 20.25 -2.10
N VAL A 37 -18.59 19.45 -3.12
CA VAL A 37 -18.17 18.05 -3.23
C VAL A 37 -16.66 17.94 -3.34
N VAL A 38 -16.04 18.68 -4.26
CA VAL A 38 -14.59 18.61 -4.49
C VAL A 38 -13.83 19.10 -3.26
N ALA A 39 -14.17 20.28 -2.72
CA ALA A 39 -13.48 20.83 -1.56
C ALA A 39 -13.68 19.95 -0.31
N GLY A 40 -14.91 19.48 -0.06
CA GLY A 40 -15.21 18.62 1.08
C GLY A 40 -14.53 17.25 0.98
N THR A 41 -14.50 16.65 -0.21
CA THR A 41 -13.83 15.36 -0.42
C THR A 41 -12.31 15.49 -0.28
N LEU A 42 -11.71 16.54 -0.85
CA LEU A 42 -10.28 16.81 -0.70
C LEU A 42 -9.91 17.03 0.77
N LEU A 43 -10.70 17.84 1.49
CA LEU A 43 -10.50 18.05 2.93
C LEU A 43 -10.58 16.73 3.71
N ALA A 44 -11.60 15.91 3.45
CA ALA A 44 -11.76 14.63 4.11
C ALA A 44 -10.60 13.67 3.82
N LEU A 45 -10.09 13.63 2.58
CA LEU A 45 -8.93 12.83 2.21
C LEU A 45 -7.65 13.30 2.90
N LEU A 46 -7.41 14.62 2.96
CA LEU A 46 -6.25 15.19 3.64
C LEU A 46 -6.28 14.94 5.15
N LEU A 47 -7.44 15.11 5.78
CA LEU A 47 -7.62 14.79 7.20
C LEU A 47 -7.39 13.29 7.45
N SER A 48 -7.96 12.43 6.61
CA SER A 48 -7.78 10.98 6.73
C SER A 48 -6.31 10.57 6.56
N ALA A 49 -5.59 11.16 5.60
CA ALA A 49 -4.17 10.91 5.39
C ALA A 49 -3.32 11.33 6.61
N SER A 50 -3.65 12.48 7.22
CA SER A 50 -3.00 12.91 8.47
C SER A 50 -3.32 12.00 9.65
N SER A 51 -4.55 11.48 9.75
CA SER A 51 -4.94 10.55 10.80
C SER A 51 -4.31 9.16 10.63
N LEU A 52 -4.09 8.71 9.39
CA LEU A 52 -3.40 7.45 9.10
C LEU A 52 -1.95 7.44 9.58
N GLU A 53 -1.26 8.57 9.52
CA GLU A 53 0.08 8.72 10.08
C GLU A 53 0.08 8.46 11.60
N ALA A 54 -0.86 9.08 12.33
CA ALA A 54 -1.00 8.90 13.77
C ALA A 54 -1.32 7.44 14.17
N LEU A 55 -1.99 6.70 13.28
CA LEU A 55 -2.36 5.29 13.45
C LEU A 55 -1.40 4.33 12.74
N ARG A 56 -0.21 4.82 12.33
CA ARG A 56 0.88 4.04 11.70
C ARG A 56 0.42 3.20 10.51
N PHE A 57 -0.56 3.67 9.75
CA PHE A 57 -1.10 2.97 8.58
C PHE A 57 -1.57 1.54 8.88
N SER A 58 -2.11 1.29 10.08
CA SER A 58 -2.65 -0.04 10.39
C SER A 58 -3.71 -0.48 9.37
N PRO A 59 -3.76 -1.78 9.00
CA PRO A 59 -4.70 -2.25 7.99
C PRO A 59 -6.17 -1.91 8.29
N ALA A 60 -6.56 -2.02 9.56
CA ALA A 60 -7.91 -1.67 10.03
C ALA A 60 -8.22 -0.17 9.87
N ALA A 61 -7.24 0.71 10.13
CA ALA A 61 -7.40 2.15 9.93
C ALA A 61 -7.55 2.49 8.43
N ILE A 62 -6.76 1.87 7.55
CA ILE A 62 -6.89 2.09 6.10
C ILE A 62 -8.30 1.72 5.62
N ILE A 63 -8.83 0.58 6.06
CA ILE A 63 -10.18 0.14 5.69
C ILE A 63 -11.24 1.10 6.25
N SER A 64 -11.15 1.49 7.52
CA SER A 64 -12.13 2.39 8.13
C SER A 64 -12.16 3.76 7.46
N PHE A 65 -10.99 4.36 7.18
CA PHE A 65 -10.91 5.64 6.49
C PHE A 65 -11.35 5.56 5.02
N ARG A 66 -11.16 4.43 4.33
CA ARG A 66 -11.76 4.21 2.99
C ARG A 66 -13.29 4.24 3.05
N VAL A 67 -13.90 3.56 4.02
CA VAL A 67 -15.36 3.54 4.20
C VAL A 67 -15.87 4.94 4.57
N ILE A 68 -15.19 5.64 5.48
CA ILE A 68 -15.54 7.01 5.87
C ILE A 68 -15.44 7.95 4.66
N ALA A 69 -14.35 7.89 3.89
CA ALA A 69 -14.18 8.71 2.69
C ALA A 69 -15.29 8.46 1.66
N LEU A 70 -15.68 7.20 1.46
CA LEU A 70 -16.78 6.84 0.57
C LEU A 70 -18.12 7.40 1.07
N LEU A 71 -18.43 7.26 2.36
CA LEU A 71 -19.65 7.79 2.95
C LEU A 71 -19.72 9.31 2.88
N VAL A 72 -18.61 10.00 3.18
CA VAL A 72 -18.50 11.45 3.05
C VAL A 72 -18.73 11.88 1.61
N PHE A 73 -18.04 11.24 0.65
CA PHE A 73 -18.23 11.52 -0.77
C PHE A 73 -19.68 11.31 -1.21
N ALA A 74 -20.28 10.16 -0.88
CA ALA A 74 -21.67 9.85 -1.22
C ALA A 74 -22.67 10.85 -0.60
N THR A 75 -22.44 11.28 0.64
CA THR A 75 -23.27 12.27 1.33
C THR A 75 -23.14 13.64 0.67
N LEU A 76 -21.91 14.07 0.35
CA LEU A 76 -21.67 15.34 -0.32
C LEU A 76 -22.27 15.36 -1.73
N VAL A 77 -22.15 14.28 -2.50
CA VAL A 77 -22.80 14.15 -3.82
C VAL A 77 -24.32 14.14 -3.69
N GLY A 78 -24.85 13.42 -2.70
CA GLY A 78 -26.27 13.36 -2.38
C GLY A 78 -26.87 14.73 -2.08
N VAL A 79 -26.27 15.46 -1.14
CA VAL A 79 -26.75 16.77 -0.68
C VAL A 79 -26.39 17.90 -1.65
N GLY A 80 -25.20 17.87 -2.25
CA GLY A 80 -24.65 18.94 -3.07
C GLY A 80 -25.06 18.88 -4.55
N LEU A 81 -25.26 17.69 -5.12
CA LEU A 81 -25.65 17.52 -6.53
C LEU A 81 -27.03 16.88 -6.68
N VAL A 82 -27.25 15.70 -6.08
CA VAL A 82 -28.44 14.88 -6.39
C VAL A 82 -29.73 15.53 -5.88
N LEU A 83 -29.78 15.92 -4.60
CA LEU A 83 -30.95 16.56 -3.99
C LEU A 83 -31.35 17.87 -4.68
N PRO A 84 -30.43 18.83 -4.96
CA PRO A 84 -30.79 20.07 -5.64
C PRO A 84 -31.18 19.85 -7.11
N LEU A 85 -30.54 18.95 -7.86
CA LEU A 85 -30.90 18.68 -9.26
C LEU A 85 -32.19 17.86 -9.40
N ARG A 86 -32.56 17.07 -8.39
CA ARG A 86 -33.78 16.23 -8.40
C ARG A 86 -35.05 17.01 -8.03
N ARG A 87 -34.93 18.21 -7.45
CA ARG A 87 -36.08 19.11 -7.25
C ARG A 87 -36.66 19.48 -8.61
N ARG A 88 -37.91 19.08 -8.85
CA ARG A 88 -38.67 19.46 -10.04
C ARG A 88 -39.04 20.94 -9.91
N VAL A 89 -38.34 21.79 -10.66
CA VAL A 89 -38.71 23.19 -10.80
C VAL A 89 -39.72 23.30 -11.94
N THR A 90 -40.91 23.79 -11.62
CA THR A 90 -41.99 24.04 -12.58
C THR A 90 -41.69 25.30 -13.39
N ASP A 91 -42.22 25.37 -14.61
CA ASP A 91 -41.95 26.45 -15.56
C ASP A 91 -42.33 27.83 -15.00
N GLY A 92 -43.41 27.90 -14.20
CA GLY A 92 -43.80 29.12 -13.49
C GLY A 92 -42.80 29.57 -12.42
N GLN A 93 -42.10 28.67 -11.73
CA GLN A 93 -41.05 29.05 -10.76
C GLN A 93 -39.81 29.62 -11.44
N VAL A 94 -39.50 29.16 -12.67
CA VAL A 94 -38.40 29.72 -13.47
C VAL A 94 -38.78 31.12 -13.99
N ALA A 95 -40.03 31.31 -14.41
CA ALA A 95 -40.54 32.62 -14.81
C ALA A 95 -40.50 33.61 -13.64
N LEU A 96 -40.97 33.20 -12.45
CA LEU A 96 -40.94 34.02 -11.24
C LEU A 96 -39.50 34.39 -10.83
N TYR A 97 -38.57 33.44 -10.90
CA TYR A 97 -37.16 33.70 -10.56
C TYR A 97 -36.49 34.67 -11.54
N LEU A 98 -36.86 34.62 -12.82
CA LEU A 98 -36.33 35.51 -13.85
C LEU A 98 -36.83 36.95 -13.64
N GLU A 99 -38.10 37.12 -13.26
CA GLU A 99 -38.71 38.42 -12.93
C GLU A 99 -38.21 39.00 -11.60
N GLU A 100 -37.92 38.16 -10.59
CA GLU A 100 -37.30 38.59 -9.33
C GLU A 100 -35.86 39.11 -9.53
N CYS A 101 -35.14 38.54 -10.50
CA CYS A 101 -33.78 38.98 -10.82
C CYS A 101 -33.75 40.24 -11.69
N ASP A 102 -34.80 40.52 -12.45
CA ASP A 102 -34.94 41.73 -13.27
C ASP A 102 -36.38 42.28 -13.21
N PRO A 103 -36.63 43.29 -12.35
CA PRO A 103 -37.96 43.89 -12.17
C PRO A 103 -38.54 44.55 -13.43
N SER A 104 -37.72 44.78 -14.47
CA SER A 104 -38.15 45.41 -15.73
C SER A 104 -39.09 44.53 -16.58
N LEU A 105 -39.21 43.24 -16.22
CA LEU A 105 -40.04 42.26 -16.90
C LEU A 105 -41.53 42.37 -16.58
N GLU A 106 -41.94 43.04 -15.50
CA GLU A 106 -43.33 43.39 -15.17
C GLU A 106 -44.36 42.25 -15.38
N ALA A 107 -44.10 41.04 -14.88
CA ALA A 107 -44.97 39.86 -15.03
C ALA A 107 -45.22 39.36 -16.46
N ALA A 108 -44.49 39.85 -17.47
CA ALA A 108 -44.70 39.49 -18.87
C ALA A 108 -44.39 38.00 -19.16
N ILE A 109 -43.41 37.41 -18.48
CA ILE A 109 -42.98 36.03 -18.72
C ILE A 109 -43.88 35.06 -17.95
N MET A 110 -44.24 35.40 -16.71
CA MET A 110 -45.20 34.63 -15.92
C MET A 110 -46.56 34.58 -16.61
N SER A 111 -47.07 35.72 -17.08
CA SER A 111 -48.35 35.82 -17.80
C SER A 111 -48.35 35.01 -19.12
N ALA A 112 -47.24 35.04 -19.88
CA ALA A 112 -47.10 34.26 -21.10
C ALA A 112 -47.04 32.74 -20.84
N VAL A 113 -46.36 32.32 -19.76
CA VAL A 113 -46.28 30.90 -19.36
C VAL A 113 -47.64 30.39 -18.84
N ASP A 114 -48.35 31.17 -18.02
CA ASP A 114 -49.66 30.78 -17.51
C ASP A 114 -50.72 30.71 -18.63
N THR A 115 -50.66 31.64 -19.59
CA THR A 115 -51.57 31.66 -20.75
C THR A 115 -51.28 30.52 -21.74
N SER A 116 -50.02 30.18 -21.96
CA SER A 116 -49.63 29.07 -22.84
C SER A 116 -49.87 27.70 -22.21
N GLY A 117 -49.67 27.53 -20.90
CA GLY A 117 -50.00 26.31 -20.16
C GLY A 117 -51.51 26.04 -20.10
N SER A 118 -52.31 27.09 -19.90
CA SER A 118 -53.78 27.03 -19.81
C SER A 118 -54.48 26.83 -21.16
N SER A 119 -53.77 27.00 -22.29
CA SER A 119 -54.29 26.72 -23.64
C SER A 119 -54.64 25.25 -23.87
N SER A 120 -54.11 24.34 -23.05
CA SER A 120 -54.34 22.89 -23.09
C SER A 120 -55.65 22.48 -22.40
N SER A 121 -56.20 23.36 -21.56
CA SER A 121 -57.36 23.11 -20.71
C SER A 121 -58.42 24.18 -21.01
N SER A 122 -59.14 23.98 -22.12
CA SER A 122 -60.50 24.48 -22.41
C SER A 122 -60.99 25.62 -21.51
N SER A 123 -60.40 26.81 -21.66
CA SER A 123 -60.92 28.06 -21.09
C SER A 123 -61.24 28.99 -22.25
N PRO A 124 -62.53 29.32 -22.48
CA PRO A 124 -62.91 30.28 -23.49
C PRO A 124 -62.56 31.68 -22.98
N SER A 125 -62.07 32.57 -23.87
CA SER A 125 -61.89 34.03 -23.67
C SER A 125 -60.45 34.58 -23.56
N ALA A 126 -59.52 34.15 -24.42
CA ALA A 126 -58.35 34.97 -24.77
C ALA A 126 -58.30 35.18 -26.28
N SER A 127 -58.29 36.45 -26.72
CA SER A 127 -58.13 36.78 -28.16
C SER A 127 -56.76 36.28 -28.63
N PRO A 128 -56.68 35.46 -29.69
CA PRO A 128 -55.43 34.88 -30.16
C PRO A 128 -54.38 35.94 -30.49
N HIS A 129 -54.82 37.13 -30.94
CA HIS A 129 -53.95 38.25 -31.24
C HIS A 129 -53.35 38.93 -30.00
N LEU A 130 -54.06 38.97 -28.87
CA LEU A 130 -53.54 39.51 -27.61
C LEU A 130 -52.48 38.58 -27.01
N VAL A 131 -52.70 37.27 -27.10
CA VAL A 131 -51.71 36.27 -26.68
C VAL A 131 -50.46 36.37 -27.53
N GLU A 132 -50.61 36.53 -28.85
CA GLU A 132 -49.46 36.68 -29.75
C GLU A 132 -48.67 37.97 -29.49
N LYS A 133 -49.36 39.10 -29.25
CA LYS A 133 -48.70 40.37 -28.88
C LYS A 133 -48.00 40.32 -27.52
N LEU A 134 -48.56 39.60 -26.54
CA LEU A 134 -47.92 39.36 -25.24
C LEU A 134 -46.66 38.48 -25.39
N VAL A 135 -46.72 37.46 -26.25
CA VAL A 135 -45.56 36.62 -26.58
C VAL A 135 -44.48 37.45 -27.30
N ASP A 136 -44.85 38.32 -28.23
CA ASP A 136 -43.91 39.22 -28.91
C ASP A 136 -43.21 40.18 -27.93
N GLN A 137 -43.98 40.83 -27.03
CA GLN A 137 -43.39 41.72 -26.01
C GLN A 137 -42.49 40.96 -25.03
N ALA A 138 -42.87 39.75 -24.63
CA ALA A 138 -42.04 38.89 -23.78
C ALA A 138 -40.74 38.48 -24.50
N MET A 139 -40.81 38.16 -25.79
CA MET A 139 -39.63 37.82 -26.60
C MET A 139 -38.68 39.00 -26.81
N GLU A 140 -39.21 40.19 -27.04
CA GLU A 140 -38.43 41.41 -27.26
C GLU A 140 -37.69 41.83 -25.98
N LYS A 141 -38.37 41.75 -24.81
CA LYS A 141 -37.74 41.93 -23.50
C LYS A 141 -36.74 40.80 -23.17
N CYS A 142 -37.01 39.54 -23.54
CA CYS A 142 -36.06 38.44 -23.37
C CYS A 142 -34.77 38.63 -24.17
N ARG A 143 -34.84 39.13 -25.41
CA ARG A 143 -33.66 39.40 -26.26
C ARG A 143 -32.79 40.51 -25.67
N ALA A 144 -33.39 41.55 -25.09
CA ALA A 144 -32.67 42.60 -24.39
C ALA A 144 -31.92 42.09 -23.13
N ILE A 145 -32.45 41.04 -22.48
CA ILE A 145 -31.81 40.40 -21.33
C ILE A 145 -30.71 39.43 -21.76
N ASP A 146 -30.84 38.77 -22.92
CA ASP A 146 -29.79 37.89 -23.48
C ASP A 146 -28.45 38.65 -23.65
N ASP A 147 -28.50 39.97 -23.86
CA ASP A 147 -27.34 40.87 -23.89
C ASP A 147 -26.78 41.21 -22.49
N GLY A 148 -27.63 41.28 -21.45
CA GLY A 148 -27.22 41.43 -20.04
C GLY A 148 -26.49 40.21 -19.44
N LEU A 149 -26.58 39.05 -20.11
CA LEU A 149 -25.95 37.78 -19.69
C LEU A 149 -24.42 37.74 -19.81
N ALA A 150 -23.79 38.81 -20.32
CA ALA A 150 -22.34 39.00 -20.21
C ALA A 150 -21.89 39.11 -18.74
N ILE A 151 -22.75 39.60 -17.85
CA ILE A 151 -22.45 39.85 -16.43
C ILE A 151 -22.48 38.54 -15.61
N GLU A 152 -23.27 37.54 -15.99
CA GLU A 152 -23.31 36.23 -15.30
C GLU A 152 -22.09 35.34 -15.58
N ARG A 153 -21.34 35.59 -16.68
CA ARG A 153 -20.04 34.91 -16.91
C ARG A 153 -19.06 35.16 -15.76
N ALA A 154 -19.16 36.31 -15.07
CA ALA A 154 -18.35 36.61 -13.91
C ALA A 154 -18.65 35.67 -12.72
N GLY A 155 -19.91 35.31 -12.51
CA GLY A 155 -20.32 34.36 -11.46
C GLY A 155 -19.84 32.94 -11.75
N LEU A 156 -19.99 32.47 -12.99
CA LEU A 156 -19.50 31.16 -13.42
C LEU A 156 -17.97 31.08 -13.35
N ARG A 157 -17.28 32.12 -13.82
CA ARG A 157 -15.81 32.24 -13.75
C ARG A 157 -15.33 32.23 -12.31
N ARG A 158 -16.04 32.89 -11.38
CA ARG A 158 -15.68 32.88 -9.95
C ARG A 158 -15.70 31.46 -9.38
N HIS A 159 -16.72 30.66 -9.68
CA HIS A 159 -16.78 29.27 -9.21
C HIS A 159 -15.69 28.38 -9.83
N LEU A 160 -15.41 28.54 -11.13
CA LEU A 160 -14.31 27.84 -11.78
C LEU A 160 -12.95 28.22 -11.20
N VAL A 161 -12.70 29.51 -10.96
CA VAL A 161 -11.48 29.99 -10.32
C VAL A 161 -11.35 29.47 -8.90
N THR A 162 -12.45 29.44 -8.11
CA THR A 162 -12.40 28.85 -6.76
C THR A 162 -12.11 27.35 -6.80
N LEU A 163 -12.71 26.62 -7.74
CA LEU A 163 -12.50 25.18 -7.88
C LEU A 163 -11.05 24.87 -8.30
N GLY A 164 -10.55 25.60 -9.30
CA GLY A 164 -9.16 25.53 -9.73
C GLY A 164 -8.18 25.92 -8.63
N GLY A 165 -8.50 26.95 -7.84
CA GLY A 165 -7.69 27.38 -6.70
C GLY A 165 -7.63 26.34 -5.59
N VAL A 166 -8.76 25.72 -5.23
CA VAL A 166 -8.80 24.62 -4.24
C VAL A 166 -8.00 23.41 -4.73
N ALA A 167 -8.18 23.02 -6.00
CA ALA A 167 -7.43 21.91 -6.58
C ALA A 167 -5.92 22.19 -6.63
N ALA A 168 -5.52 23.40 -7.04
CA ALA A 168 -4.12 23.82 -7.09
C ALA A 168 -3.49 23.88 -5.69
N ALA A 169 -4.22 24.41 -4.69
CA ALA A 169 -3.75 24.45 -3.31
C ALA A 169 -3.57 23.05 -2.72
N ALA A 170 -4.53 22.14 -2.96
CA ALA A 170 -4.42 20.75 -2.55
C ALA A 170 -3.21 20.06 -3.23
N LEU A 171 -3.02 20.28 -4.53
CA LEU A 171 -1.88 19.74 -5.28
C LEU A 171 -0.54 20.25 -4.72
N LEU A 172 -0.41 21.57 -4.49
CA LEU A 172 0.78 22.16 -3.88
C LEU A 172 1.06 21.56 -2.51
N LEU A 173 0.03 21.38 -1.68
CA LEU A 173 0.16 20.78 -0.36
C LEU A 173 0.59 19.31 -0.42
N ILE A 174 0.16 18.55 -1.45
CA ILE A 174 0.58 17.15 -1.65
C ILE A 174 2.04 17.07 -2.16
N VAL A 175 2.44 17.98 -3.05
CA VAL A 175 3.77 17.96 -3.68
C VAL A 175 4.86 18.52 -2.76
N LEU A 176 4.60 19.64 -2.09
CA LEU A 176 5.54 20.30 -1.18
C LEU A 176 5.40 19.83 0.27
N GLY A 177 4.28 19.17 0.62
CA GLY A 177 4.02 18.72 1.98
C GLY A 177 4.76 17.42 2.35
N PRO A 178 4.51 16.93 3.58
CA PRO A 178 5.14 15.73 4.10
C PRO A 178 4.85 14.48 3.26
N ALA A 179 5.82 13.56 3.21
CA ALA A 179 5.70 12.32 2.44
C ALA A 179 4.50 11.45 2.85
N PHE A 180 4.09 11.47 4.12
CA PHE A 180 2.94 10.72 4.62
C PHE A 180 1.62 11.09 3.93
N LEU A 181 1.46 12.32 3.43
CA LEU A 181 0.25 12.72 2.72
C LEU A 181 0.09 11.97 1.40
N ARG A 182 1.20 11.81 0.67
CA ARG A 182 1.22 11.05 -0.59
C ARG A 182 0.96 9.57 -0.34
N HIS A 183 1.57 9.00 0.70
CA HIS A 183 1.32 7.62 1.09
C HIS A 183 -0.13 7.39 1.58
N GLY A 184 -0.67 8.32 2.37
CA GLY A 184 -2.06 8.34 2.83
C GLY A 184 -3.06 8.38 1.68
N LEU A 185 -2.91 9.33 0.75
CA LEU A 185 -3.77 9.40 -0.42
C LEU A 185 -3.65 8.15 -1.30
N ALA A 186 -2.44 7.65 -1.54
CA ALA A 186 -2.24 6.43 -2.31
C ALA A 186 -2.92 5.22 -1.64
N ALA A 187 -2.79 5.08 -0.32
CA ALA A 187 -3.44 4.01 0.44
C ALA A 187 -4.98 4.12 0.41
N LEU A 188 -5.54 5.33 0.39
CA LEU A 188 -6.98 5.55 0.33
C LEU A 188 -7.56 5.36 -1.08
N LEU A 189 -6.86 5.84 -2.12
CA LEU A 189 -7.37 5.86 -3.50
C LEU A 189 -7.08 4.56 -4.28
N ILE A 190 -6.00 3.85 -3.96
CA ILE A 190 -5.65 2.59 -4.63
C ILE A 190 -6.35 1.42 -3.93
N VAL A 191 -7.64 1.26 -4.23
CA VAL A 191 -8.48 0.22 -3.62
C VAL A 191 -8.07 -1.20 -4.04
N SER A 192 -7.40 -1.35 -5.18
CA SER A 192 -6.98 -2.66 -5.73
C SER A 192 -5.86 -3.36 -4.94
N ARG A 193 -5.14 -2.65 -4.07
CA ARG A 193 -4.13 -3.26 -3.19
C ARG A 193 -4.75 -3.61 -1.84
N SER A 194 -4.36 -4.76 -1.29
CA SER A 194 -4.68 -5.14 0.09
C SER A 194 -4.18 -4.06 1.06
N ALA A 195 -4.87 -3.90 2.20
CA ALA A 195 -4.50 -2.89 3.19
C ALA A 195 -3.06 -3.09 3.70
N GLU A 196 -2.61 -4.36 3.83
CA GLU A 196 -1.21 -4.72 4.09
C GLU A 196 -0.24 -4.15 3.03
N ALA A 197 -0.56 -4.34 1.75
CA ALA A 197 0.28 -3.89 0.63
C ALA A 197 0.21 -2.38 0.37
N ALA A 198 -0.76 -1.70 0.98
CA ALA A 198 -0.94 -0.26 0.91
C ALA A 198 -0.21 0.47 2.06
N SER A 199 0.24 -0.25 3.10
CA SER A 199 1.06 0.34 4.16
C SER A 199 2.44 0.71 3.61
N PRO A 200 2.89 1.97 3.76
CA PRO A 200 4.26 2.37 3.43
C PRO A 200 5.28 1.85 4.45
N TYR A 201 4.81 1.35 5.60
CA TYR A 201 5.64 0.87 6.69
C TYR A 201 5.69 -0.65 6.67
N LYS A 202 6.90 -1.20 6.51
CA LYS A 202 7.15 -2.64 6.47
C LYS A 202 8.39 -2.96 7.29
N ILE A 203 8.37 -4.11 7.96
CA ILE A 203 9.54 -4.67 8.63
C ILE A 203 9.93 -5.92 7.85
N GLU A 204 11.13 -5.91 7.28
CA GLU A 204 11.71 -7.07 6.60
C GLU A 204 12.52 -7.88 7.62
N VAL A 205 12.22 -9.17 7.74
CA VAL A 205 12.84 -10.04 8.73
C VAL A 205 13.59 -11.16 8.00
N THR A 206 14.86 -11.35 8.35
CA THR A 206 15.73 -12.42 7.83
C THR A 206 16.14 -13.31 9.00
N PRO A 207 16.01 -14.65 8.92
CA PRO A 207 15.72 -15.46 7.73
C PRO A 207 14.23 -15.59 7.32
N GLY A 208 13.27 -15.20 8.16
CA GLY A 208 11.84 -15.43 7.91
C GLY A 208 11.42 -16.84 8.31
N ASP A 209 10.79 -17.63 7.43
CA ASP A 209 10.50 -19.03 7.74
C ASP A 209 11.77 -19.88 7.63
N THR A 210 12.18 -20.53 8.72
CA THR A 210 13.44 -21.27 8.77
C THR A 210 13.33 -22.58 9.54
N ARG A 211 14.20 -23.53 9.18
CA ARG A 211 14.38 -24.81 9.85
C ARG A 211 15.73 -24.83 10.53
N ILE A 212 15.74 -25.09 11.84
CA ILE A 212 16.96 -25.11 12.63
C ILE A 212 17.13 -26.42 13.40
N PRO A 213 18.37 -26.87 13.63
CA PRO A 213 18.65 -27.97 14.53
C PRO A 213 18.18 -27.67 15.95
N ARG A 214 17.78 -28.71 16.69
CA ARG A 214 17.44 -28.60 18.11
C ARG A 214 18.62 -28.07 18.93
N GLY A 215 18.37 -27.02 19.72
CA GLY A 215 19.37 -26.41 20.60
C GLY A 215 20.33 -25.46 19.89
N ALA A 216 20.13 -25.18 18.60
CA ALA A 216 20.93 -24.20 17.86
C ALA A 216 20.58 -22.76 18.24
N ASP A 217 21.55 -21.87 18.07
CA ASP A 217 21.35 -20.43 18.20
C ASP A 217 20.88 -19.86 16.85
N GLN A 218 19.87 -19.00 16.87
CA GLN A 218 19.32 -18.36 15.67
C GLN A 218 19.41 -16.84 15.76
N THR A 219 20.13 -16.25 14.82
CA THR A 219 20.20 -14.80 14.63
C THR A 219 19.01 -14.32 13.80
N VAL A 220 18.28 -13.33 14.29
CA VAL A 220 17.17 -12.68 13.59
C VAL A 220 17.54 -11.23 13.30
N LYS A 221 17.51 -10.87 12.02
CA LYS A 221 17.75 -9.51 11.55
C LYS A 221 16.44 -8.89 11.09
N ALA A 222 16.21 -7.64 11.47
CA ALA A 222 15.03 -6.87 11.13
C ALA A 222 15.41 -5.51 10.55
N THR A 223 14.97 -5.23 9.33
CA THR A 223 15.22 -3.97 8.64
C THR A 223 13.89 -3.21 8.48
N LEU A 224 13.83 -1.99 9.02
CA LEU A 224 12.64 -1.15 8.92
C LEU A 224 12.62 -0.41 7.58
N GLN A 225 11.52 -0.52 6.84
CA GLN A 225 11.31 0.16 5.57
C GLN A 225 10.21 1.22 5.73
N GLY A 226 10.53 2.45 5.34
CA GLY A 226 9.58 3.57 5.31
C GLY A 226 9.38 4.29 6.64
N PHE A 227 9.97 3.81 7.74
CA PHE A 227 9.93 4.48 9.05
C PHE A 227 11.21 4.22 9.85
N THR A 228 11.37 4.94 10.96
CA THR A 228 12.48 4.76 11.90
C THR A 228 11.91 4.56 13.30
N ALA A 229 12.55 3.69 14.08
CA ALA A 229 12.23 3.44 15.48
C ALA A 229 13.53 3.46 16.31
N PRO A 230 13.49 3.88 17.58
CA PRO A 230 14.64 3.79 18.47
C PRO A 230 14.90 2.35 18.95
N ASP A 231 13.85 1.55 19.05
CA ASP A 231 13.87 0.17 19.53
C ASP A 231 13.01 -0.74 18.63
N ALA A 232 13.41 -2.01 18.58
CA ALA A 232 12.64 -3.08 17.97
C ALA A 232 12.58 -4.27 18.94
N THR A 233 11.45 -4.93 19.03
CA THR A 233 11.25 -6.10 19.88
C THR A 233 10.88 -7.30 19.00
N LEU A 234 11.59 -8.40 19.18
CA LEU A 234 11.21 -9.70 18.65
C LEU A 234 10.21 -10.35 19.61
N MET A 235 9.03 -10.65 19.09
CA MET A 235 7.97 -11.35 19.80
C MET A 235 8.07 -12.84 19.44
N VAL A 236 8.32 -13.71 20.41
CA VAL A 236 8.48 -15.16 20.17
C VAL A 236 7.44 -15.93 20.97
N ARG A 237 6.81 -16.94 20.34
CA ARG A 237 5.85 -17.82 20.98
C ARG A 237 6.24 -19.28 20.76
N LEU A 238 6.67 -19.94 21.83
CA LEU A 238 7.12 -21.34 21.85
C LEU A 238 5.97 -22.35 21.93
N ASP A 239 4.81 -21.94 22.43
CA ASP A 239 3.62 -22.78 22.55
C ASP A 239 2.45 -22.12 21.78
N PRO A 240 1.76 -22.82 20.86
CA PRO A 240 0.61 -22.28 20.14
C PRO A 240 -0.48 -21.67 21.04
N ALA A 241 -0.66 -22.18 22.26
CA ALA A 241 -1.60 -21.67 23.26
C ALA A 241 -0.97 -20.68 24.25
N GLY A 242 0.34 -20.47 24.17
CA GLY A 242 1.11 -19.58 25.04
C GLY A 242 1.05 -18.10 24.63
N GLN A 243 1.63 -17.26 25.50
CA GLN A 243 1.81 -15.84 25.22
C GLN A 243 3.08 -15.59 24.41
N PHE A 244 3.14 -14.46 23.72
CA PHE A 244 4.37 -14.01 23.07
C PHE A 244 5.31 -13.39 24.11
N GLU A 245 6.53 -13.92 24.17
CA GLU A 245 7.63 -13.39 24.96
C GLU A 245 8.36 -12.29 24.19
N ARG A 246 8.86 -11.29 24.92
CA ARG A 246 9.51 -10.10 24.36
C ARG A 246 11.01 -10.25 24.45
N VAL A 247 11.68 -10.28 23.30
CA VAL A 247 13.14 -10.29 23.19
C VAL A 247 13.58 -8.96 22.55
N PRO A 248 14.28 -8.08 23.27
CA PRO A 248 14.73 -6.80 22.70
C PRO A 248 15.80 -7.04 21.62
N LEU A 249 15.69 -6.34 20.49
CA LEU A 249 16.70 -6.34 19.43
C LEU A 249 17.65 -5.15 19.62
N MET A 250 18.91 -5.33 19.23
CA MET A 250 19.94 -4.30 19.28
C MET A 250 20.19 -3.69 17.89
N PRO A 251 20.57 -2.40 17.77
CA PRO A 251 20.93 -1.81 16.48
C PRO A 251 22.13 -2.53 15.84
N ALA A 252 22.00 -2.92 14.56
CA ALA A 252 22.98 -3.75 13.84
C ALA A 252 24.06 -2.94 13.09
N GLY A 253 24.30 -1.68 13.50
CA GLY A 253 25.27 -0.77 12.86
C GLY A 253 24.77 -0.08 11.57
N GLU A 254 23.85 -0.70 10.84
CA GLU A 254 23.16 -0.08 9.70
C GLU A 254 21.96 0.78 10.13
N PRO A 255 21.65 1.89 9.44
CA PRO A 255 20.50 2.71 9.77
C PRO A 255 19.20 1.91 9.59
N ALA A 256 18.36 1.91 10.64
CA ALA A 256 17.10 1.18 10.68
C ALA A 256 17.22 -0.36 10.59
N ALA A 257 18.39 -0.91 10.87
CA ALA A 257 18.61 -2.35 11.01
C ALA A 257 18.79 -2.74 12.49
N PHE A 258 18.13 -3.83 12.87
CA PHE A 258 18.18 -4.41 14.21
C PHE A 258 18.53 -5.88 14.12
N GLU A 259 19.24 -6.38 15.12
CA GLU A 259 19.70 -7.75 15.22
C GLU A 259 19.50 -8.27 16.64
N GLY A 260 19.12 -9.53 16.75
CA GLY A 260 19.00 -10.24 18.01
C GLY A 260 19.28 -11.71 17.82
N MET A 261 19.64 -12.37 18.91
CA MET A 261 19.98 -13.79 18.90
C MET A 261 19.08 -14.53 19.87
N LEU A 262 18.43 -15.57 19.36
CA LEU A 262 17.73 -16.56 20.17
C LEU A 262 18.70 -17.67 20.48
N PHE A 263 19.00 -17.85 21.76
CA PHE A 263 19.91 -18.88 22.23
C PHE A 263 19.16 -20.18 22.47
N HIS A 264 19.80 -21.30 22.14
CA HIS A 264 19.37 -22.64 22.51
C HIS A 264 17.89 -22.94 22.20
N VAL A 265 17.51 -22.85 20.93
CA VAL A 265 16.11 -23.05 20.55
C VAL A 265 15.75 -24.54 20.52
N GLU A 266 15.02 -25.00 21.53
CA GLU A 266 14.63 -26.42 21.66
C GLU A 266 13.29 -26.78 21.00
N LYS A 267 12.38 -25.81 20.87
CA LYS A 267 11.00 -26.02 20.40
C LYS A 267 10.71 -25.13 19.21
N SER A 268 9.87 -25.63 18.31
CA SER A 268 9.36 -24.83 17.21
C SER A 268 8.59 -23.62 17.76
N ALA A 269 8.80 -22.44 17.17
CA ALA A 269 8.23 -21.20 17.65
C ALA A 269 7.69 -20.34 16.50
N ASP A 270 6.57 -19.66 16.74
CA ASP A 270 6.10 -18.60 15.88
C ASP A 270 6.70 -17.28 16.36
N TYR A 271 7.17 -16.44 15.45
CA TYR A 271 7.77 -15.17 15.83
C TYR A 271 7.44 -14.05 14.84
N PHE A 272 7.47 -12.82 15.33
CA PHE A 272 7.36 -11.61 14.51
C PHE A 272 8.12 -10.48 15.19
N VAL A 273 8.48 -9.45 14.44
CA VAL A 273 9.16 -8.27 14.96
C VAL A 273 8.16 -7.12 15.04
N GLU A 274 8.18 -6.40 16.16
CA GLU A 274 7.40 -5.20 16.39
C GLU A 274 8.33 -4.01 16.65
N ALA A 275 8.12 -2.92 15.93
CA ALA A 275 8.86 -1.67 16.13
C ALA A 275 7.90 -0.48 15.99
N ASN A 276 7.86 0.39 17.01
CA ASN A 276 7.05 1.61 17.02
C ASN A 276 5.56 1.38 16.62
N GLY A 277 4.98 0.25 17.06
CA GLY A 277 3.59 -0.14 16.77
C GLY A 277 3.35 -0.78 15.39
N VAL A 278 4.38 -0.91 14.54
CA VAL A 278 4.31 -1.65 13.27
C VAL A 278 4.77 -3.09 13.51
N ARG A 279 4.03 -4.06 12.98
CA ARG A 279 4.33 -5.50 13.09
C ARG A 279 4.76 -6.08 11.75
N SER A 280 5.75 -6.96 11.76
CA SER A 280 6.10 -7.79 10.61
C SER A 280 5.05 -8.88 10.37
N ALA A 281 5.19 -9.60 9.25
CA ALA A 281 4.53 -10.90 9.11
C ALA A 281 4.95 -11.85 10.24
N THR A 282 4.08 -12.81 10.56
CA THR A 282 4.41 -13.90 11.48
C THR A 282 5.14 -14.99 10.71
N PHE A 283 6.31 -15.37 11.21
CA PHE A 283 7.17 -16.41 10.65
C PHE A 283 7.20 -17.60 11.59
N LYS A 284 7.53 -18.76 11.04
CA LYS A 284 7.65 -20.00 11.79
C LYS A 284 9.09 -20.50 11.77
N MET A 285 9.65 -20.67 12.96
CA MET A 285 10.91 -21.35 13.19
C MET A 285 10.61 -22.81 13.55
N GLU A 286 10.88 -23.72 12.62
CA GLU A 286 10.65 -25.15 12.81
C GLU A 286 11.93 -25.80 13.35
N VAL A 287 11.86 -26.34 14.56
CA VAL A 287 12.96 -27.11 15.14
C VAL A 287 12.86 -28.54 14.62
N VAL A 288 13.91 -28.95 13.92
CA VAL A 288 14.04 -30.27 13.32
C VAL A 288 15.26 -30.97 13.90
N ASP A 289 15.14 -32.28 14.07
CA ASP A 289 16.26 -33.12 14.48
C ASP A 289 17.16 -33.33 13.24
N LEU A 290 18.11 -32.41 13.05
CA LEU A 290 19.10 -32.45 11.98
C LEU A 290 20.44 -32.94 12.53
N PRO A 291 21.21 -33.74 11.75
CA PRO A 291 22.52 -34.19 12.17
C PRO A 291 23.51 -33.03 12.21
N THR A 292 24.21 -32.92 13.34
CA THR A 292 25.32 -31.98 13.56
C THR A 292 26.59 -32.76 13.88
N VAL A 293 27.76 -32.11 13.71
CA VAL A 293 29.04 -32.69 14.11
C VAL A 293 29.17 -32.63 15.62
N ASP A 294 29.13 -33.78 16.29
CA ASP A 294 29.32 -33.90 17.75
C ASP A 294 30.81 -33.87 18.11
N ARG A 295 31.59 -34.72 17.41
CA ARG A 295 33.05 -34.79 17.58
C ARG A 295 33.73 -34.83 16.22
N LEU A 296 34.74 -33.97 16.06
CA LEU A 296 35.62 -33.95 14.90
C LEU A 296 37.03 -34.32 15.37
N VAL A 297 37.63 -35.33 14.74
CA VAL A 297 39.03 -35.71 14.98
C VAL A 297 39.80 -35.56 13.66
N LEU A 298 40.93 -34.86 13.71
CA LEU A 298 41.79 -34.62 12.57
C LEU A 298 43.09 -35.40 12.74
N GLU A 299 43.44 -36.23 11.77
CA GLU A 299 44.70 -36.96 11.73
C GLU A 299 45.55 -36.46 10.56
N TYR A 300 46.70 -35.88 10.88
CA TYR A 300 47.65 -35.30 9.95
C TYR A 300 48.70 -36.34 9.56
N HIS A 301 48.78 -36.66 8.27
CA HIS A 301 49.82 -37.49 7.67
C HIS A 301 50.75 -36.58 6.87
N PHE A 302 51.88 -36.23 7.49
CA PHE A 302 52.84 -35.30 6.88
C PHE A 302 53.57 -35.95 5.70
N PRO A 303 54.01 -35.15 4.69
CA PRO A 303 54.77 -35.68 3.57
C PRO A 303 56.05 -36.37 4.03
N ALA A 304 56.44 -37.45 3.33
CA ALA A 304 57.59 -38.27 3.69
C ALA A 304 58.91 -37.48 3.83
N TYR A 305 59.09 -36.40 3.06
CA TYR A 305 60.28 -35.55 3.13
C TYR A 305 60.45 -34.80 4.46
N THR A 306 59.36 -34.63 5.22
CA THR A 306 59.40 -33.92 6.51
C THR A 306 59.95 -34.79 7.63
N GLY A 307 59.90 -36.13 7.48
CA GLY A 307 60.27 -37.08 8.54
C GLY A 307 59.38 -37.00 9.80
N LEU A 308 58.27 -36.26 9.75
CA LEU A 308 57.35 -36.10 10.88
C LEU A 308 56.42 -37.31 11.01
N GLN A 309 56.18 -37.76 12.24
CA GLN A 309 55.19 -38.80 12.52
C GLN A 309 53.76 -38.26 12.40
N PRO A 310 52.77 -39.11 12.05
CA PRO A 310 51.38 -38.70 12.03
C PRO A 310 50.93 -38.09 13.36
N ARG A 311 50.10 -37.06 13.30
CA ARG A 311 49.62 -36.32 14.48
C ARG A 311 48.10 -36.32 14.51
N THR A 312 47.51 -36.65 15.65
CA THR A 312 46.05 -36.59 15.86
C THR A 312 45.68 -35.38 16.71
N VAL A 313 44.59 -34.70 16.36
CA VAL A 313 44.02 -33.55 17.07
C VAL A 313 42.53 -33.79 17.35
N ASP A 314 42.16 -33.75 18.63
CA ASP A 314 40.79 -33.92 19.13
C ASP A 314 40.56 -32.93 20.30
N PRO A 315 39.60 -31.98 20.22
CA PRO A 315 38.72 -31.74 19.08
C PRO A 315 39.44 -31.06 17.92
N GLY A 316 39.08 -31.46 16.70
CA GLY A 316 39.49 -30.82 15.47
C GLY A 316 38.78 -29.48 15.24
N GLY A 317 39.27 -28.73 14.25
CA GLY A 317 38.75 -27.42 13.89
C GLY A 317 39.60 -26.82 12.78
N ASP A 318 40.16 -25.64 12.99
CA ASP A 318 41.06 -25.03 12.02
C ASP A 318 42.29 -25.91 11.73
N ILE A 319 42.68 -25.98 10.46
CA ILE A 319 43.74 -26.84 9.95
C ILE A 319 44.96 -25.96 9.66
N ALA A 320 46.09 -26.25 10.31
CA ALA A 320 47.37 -25.62 10.00
C ALA A 320 48.41 -26.70 9.67
N ALA A 321 48.80 -26.81 8.40
CA ALA A 321 49.67 -27.89 7.93
C ALA A 321 50.60 -27.49 6.79
N ILE A 322 51.70 -28.23 6.64
CA ILE A 322 52.65 -28.07 5.53
C ILE A 322 51.97 -28.48 4.23
N LYS A 323 52.25 -27.77 3.13
CA LYS A 323 51.75 -28.11 1.80
C LYS A 323 52.04 -29.58 1.46
N GLY A 324 51.02 -30.32 1.05
CA GLY A 324 51.08 -31.74 0.73
C GLY A 324 50.73 -32.67 1.89
N THR A 325 50.40 -32.15 3.08
CA THR A 325 49.93 -32.96 4.21
C THR A 325 48.55 -33.55 3.90
N GLU A 326 48.38 -34.85 4.06
CA GLU A 326 47.07 -35.51 3.97
C GLU A 326 46.37 -35.40 5.34
N VAL A 327 45.21 -34.76 5.37
CA VAL A 327 44.38 -34.65 6.57
C VAL A 327 43.23 -35.65 6.46
N ARG A 328 43.15 -36.57 7.41
CA ARG A 328 42.03 -37.51 7.55
C ARG A 328 41.09 -37.00 8.63
N LEU A 329 39.82 -36.91 8.28
CA LEU A 329 38.75 -36.44 9.14
C LEU A 329 37.95 -37.65 9.61
N HIS A 330 37.80 -37.77 10.93
CA HIS A 330 36.87 -38.70 11.55
C HIS A 330 35.79 -37.88 12.26
N ILE A 331 34.56 -38.01 11.78
CA ILE A 331 33.41 -37.22 12.20
C ILE A 331 32.41 -38.15 12.89
N THR A 332 32.08 -37.84 14.14
CA THR A 332 30.99 -38.46 14.88
C THR A 332 29.77 -37.55 14.80
N PRO A 333 28.69 -37.94 14.09
CA PRO A 333 27.47 -37.16 14.05
C PRO A 333 26.62 -37.36 15.31
N THR A 334 25.81 -36.36 15.67
CA THR A 334 24.86 -36.44 16.81
C THR A 334 23.73 -37.46 16.61
N MET A 335 23.49 -37.90 15.37
CA MET A 335 22.48 -38.90 15.02
C MET A 335 22.91 -39.73 13.80
N ALA A 336 22.19 -40.81 13.51
CA ALA A 336 22.49 -41.67 12.38
C ALA A 336 22.27 -40.94 11.03
N THR A 337 23.38 -40.63 10.36
CA THR A 337 23.41 -39.92 9.07
C THR A 337 23.57 -40.92 7.92
N PRO A 338 22.83 -40.79 6.79
CA PRO A 338 23.02 -41.62 5.60
C PRO A 338 24.36 -41.37 4.89
N GLY A 339 24.82 -40.12 4.88
CA GLY A 339 26.05 -39.70 4.21
C GLY A 339 26.41 -38.26 4.53
N GLY A 340 27.47 -37.75 3.91
CA GLY A 340 27.89 -36.36 4.07
C GLY A 340 29.01 -36.01 3.11
N ARG A 341 29.43 -34.75 3.12
CA ARG A 341 30.55 -34.27 2.31
C ARG A 341 31.27 -33.13 3.02
N VAL A 342 32.56 -33.03 2.75
CA VAL A 342 33.38 -31.87 3.12
C VAL A 342 33.38 -30.91 1.94
N LEU A 343 32.90 -29.69 2.16
CA LEU A 343 32.97 -28.60 1.20
C LEU A 343 34.29 -27.85 1.45
N LEU A 344 35.15 -27.82 0.44
CA LEU A 344 36.43 -27.10 0.45
C LEU A 344 36.33 -25.88 -0.45
N ASN A 345 36.57 -24.70 0.11
CA ASN A 345 36.44 -23.43 -0.58
C ASN A 345 35.06 -23.31 -1.26
N GLU A 346 34.98 -22.69 -2.44
CA GLU A 346 33.71 -22.48 -3.14
C GLU A 346 33.31 -23.65 -4.06
N ASN A 347 34.26 -24.45 -4.56
CA ASN A 347 34.00 -25.45 -5.60
C ASN A 347 34.47 -26.87 -5.26
N GLY A 348 35.24 -27.07 -4.18
CA GLY A 348 35.72 -28.38 -3.78
C GLY A 348 34.66 -29.13 -2.99
N SER A 349 34.37 -30.38 -3.34
CA SER A 349 33.48 -31.23 -2.56
C SER A 349 34.03 -32.65 -2.51
N ILE A 350 34.20 -33.15 -1.28
CA ILE A 350 34.74 -34.48 -1.02
C ILE A 350 33.68 -35.29 -0.29
N PRO A 351 33.21 -36.42 -0.85
CA PRO A 351 32.23 -37.26 -0.19
C PRO A 351 32.84 -37.91 1.07
N LEU A 352 32.05 -37.96 2.14
CA LEU A 352 32.38 -38.71 3.33
C LEU A 352 31.93 -40.16 3.17
N THR A 353 32.77 -41.10 3.60
CA THR A 353 32.45 -42.52 3.63
C THR A 353 31.96 -42.89 5.01
N LYS A 354 30.78 -43.50 5.09
CA LYS A 354 30.22 -43.99 6.35
C LYS A 354 30.91 -45.29 6.76
N ALA A 355 31.45 -45.31 7.98
CA ALA A 355 31.99 -46.50 8.62
C ALA A 355 30.89 -47.32 9.31
N ALA A 356 31.20 -48.58 9.63
CA ALA A 356 30.24 -49.52 10.21
C ALA A 356 29.78 -49.14 11.63
N ASP A 357 30.57 -48.35 12.34
CA ASP A 357 30.27 -47.79 13.67
C ASP A 357 29.39 -46.53 13.61
N GLY A 358 29.04 -46.05 12.42
CA GLY A 358 28.24 -44.84 12.21
C GLY A 358 29.05 -43.55 12.12
N THR A 359 30.37 -43.61 12.26
CA THR A 359 31.25 -42.47 12.01
C THR A 359 31.41 -42.20 10.51
N LEU A 360 31.73 -40.97 10.16
CA LEU A 360 32.00 -40.54 8.79
C LEU A 360 33.48 -40.23 8.64
N ALA A 361 34.11 -40.83 7.64
CA ALA A 361 35.52 -40.64 7.34
C ALA A 361 35.70 -39.94 5.99
N GLY A 362 36.61 -38.97 5.93
CA GLY A 362 37.03 -38.32 4.70
C GLY A 362 38.51 -38.02 4.73
N ASN A 363 39.13 -37.80 3.58
CA ASN A 363 40.51 -37.36 3.50
C ASN A 363 40.69 -36.33 2.40
N PHE A 364 41.64 -35.42 2.60
CA PHE A 364 42.07 -34.49 1.57
C PHE A 364 43.49 -34.01 1.81
N THR A 365 44.14 -33.53 0.75
CA THR A 365 45.49 -32.99 0.81
C THR A 365 45.46 -31.47 0.89
N VAL A 366 46.23 -30.92 1.83
CA VAL A 366 46.36 -29.48 2.01
C VAL A 366 47.30 -28.92 0.92
N GLU A 367 46.73 -28.32 -0.12
CA GLU A 367 47.51 -27.75 -1.24
C GLU A 367 47.59 -26.21 -1.22
N ALA A 368 46.52 -25.57 -0.76
CA ALA A 368 46.35 -24.11 -0.75
C ALA A 368 45.57 -23.66 0.49
N GLN A 369 45.74 -22.39 0.84
CA GLN A 369 44.97 -21.76 1.92
C GLN A 369 43.49 -21.68 1.55
N GLY A 370 42.61 -21.72 2.55
CA GLY A 370 41.19 -21.79 2.28
C GLY A 370 40.32 -21.95 3.51
N PHE A 371 39.11 -22.46 3.28
CA PHE A 371 38.16 -22.80 4.33
C PHE A 371 37.47 -24.13 4.01
N TYR A 372 37.01 -24.82 5.04
CA TYR A 372 36.18 -25.99 4.87
C TYR A 372 34.94 -25.97 5.77
N LYS A 373 33.90 -26.67 5.32
CA LYS A 373 32.64 -26.90 6.04
C LYS A 373 32.23 -28.35 5.90
N ILE A 374 31.58 -28.89 6.92
CA ILE A 374 31.04 -30.24 6.91
C ILE A 374 29.54 -30.14 6.67
N GLU A 375 29.09 -30.79 5.60
CA GLU A 375 27.67 -30.92 5.28
C GLU A 375 27.25 -32.38 5.51
N LEU A 376 26.21 -32.60 6.31
CA LEU A 376 25.66 -33.92 6.61
C LEU A 376 24.29 -34.06 5.95
N GLU A 377 23.93 -35.29 5.59
CA GLU A 377 22.62 -35.61 5.04
C GLU A 377 21.65 -35.99 6.17
N GLY A 378 20.54 -35.28 6.28
CA GLY A 378 19.49 -35.60 7.24
C GLY A 378 18.70 -36.88 6.88
N PRO A 379 17.79 -37.32 7.76
CA PRO A 379 17.00 -38.54 7.58
C PRO A 379 16.13 -38.55 6.32
N ARG A 380 15.81 -37.37 5.78
CA ARG A 380 15.03 -37.17 4.55
C ARG A 380 15.88 -36.80 3.33
N ALA A 381 17.19 -37.10 3.37
CA ALA A 381 18.18 -36.71 2.37
C ALA A 381 18.31 -35.18 2.17
N GLU A 382 17.94 -34.41 3.20
CA GLU A 382 18.17 -32.97 3.24
C GLU A 382 19.63 -32.66 3.55
N LYS A 383 20.22 -31.72 2.85
CA LYS A 383 21.63 -31.34 3.02
C LYS A 383 21.73 -30.23 4.04
N VAL A 384 22.45 -30.46 5.13
CA VAL A 384 22.52 -29.55 6.28
C VAL A 384 23.97 -29.19 6.55
N ASN A 385 24.24 -27.88 6.67
CA ASN A 385 25.52 -27.41 7.19
C ASN A 385 25.62 -27.82 8.65
N ALA A 386 26.45 -28.83 8.92
CA ALA A 386 26.54 -29.49 10.21
C ALA A 386 27.70 -28.98 11.09
N SER A 387 28.53 -28.08 10.54
CA SER A 387 29.63 -27.43 11.26
C SER A 387 29.72 -25.93 10.93
N PRO A 388 30.39 -25.14 11.79
CA PRO A 388 30.92 -23.83 11.44
C PRO A 388 31.90 -23.88 10.25
N GLN A 389 32.27 -22.69 9.76
CA GLN A 389 33.35 -22.54 8.80
C GLN A 389 34.70 -22.59 9.52
N TYR A 390 35.56 -23.53 9.13
CA TYR A 390 36.92 -23.66 9.64
C TYR A 390 37.94 -23.16 8.60
N THR A 391 39.09 -22.66 9.06
CA THR A 391 40.16 -22.19 8.18
C THR A 391 41.16 -23.30 7.85
N ILE A 392 41.81 -23.17 6.70
CA ILE A 392 42.94 -23.99 6.27
C ILE A 392 44.12 -23.04 6.01
N ASP A 393 45.12 -23.12 6.87
CA ASP A 393 46.36 -22.38 6.77
C ASP A 393 47.51 -23.30 6.33
N VAL A 394 48.16 -22.91 5.22
CA VAL A 394 49.34 -23.58 4.70
C VAL A 394 50.59 -22.92 5.31
N LEU A 395 51.41 -23.73 5.98
CA LEU A 395 52.65 -23.31 6.66
C LEU A 395 53.89 -23.33 5.77
#